data_AF-A0A376DHR6-F1
#
_entry.id   AF-A0A376DHR6-F1
#
_cell.length_a   1.000
_cell.length_b   1.000
_cell.length_c   1.000
_cell.angle_alpha   90.00
_cell.angle_beta   90.00
_cell.angle_gamma   90.00
#
_symmetry.space_group_name_H-M   'P 1'
#
loop_
_entity.id
_entity.type
_entity.pdbx_description
1 polymer ?
#
loop_
_entity_poly.entity_id
_entity_poly.type
_entity_poly.pdbx_seq_one_letter_code
_entity_poly.pdbx_strand_id
1 'polypeptide(L)' 'MAGTELDLAQTNYLRELVELPPETSSKVAVEKDRRRMKANQIRRAVKRHSQVSGGRRSGGRNNNG' A
#
# COMPACT_ATOMS: atom_id res chain seq x y z
N MET A 1 18.66 5.84 16.46
CA MET A 1 17.92 4.58 16.67
C MET A 1 16.67 4.61 15.82
N ALA A 2 16.49 3.67 14.89
CA ALA A 2 15.22 3.51 14.19
C ALA A 2 14.25 2.76 15.12
N GLY A 3 13.04 3.28 15.32
CA GLY A 3 12.01 2.60 16.10
C GLY A 3 11.57 1.31 15.41
N THR A 4 11.27 0.28 16.19
CA THR A 4 10.69 -0.98 15.66
C THR A 4 9.20 -0.77 15.43
N GLU A 5 8.73 -1.05 14.22
CA GLU A 5 7.30 -1.02 13.89
C GLU A 5 6.66 -2.36 14.30
N LEU A 6 5.61 -2.32 15.12
CA LEU A 6 4.86 -3.49 15.58
C LEU A 6 3.55 -3.62 14.80
N ASP A 7 3.13 -4.86 14.51
CA ASP A 7 1.81 -5.09 13.93
C ASP A 7 0.69 -4.98 14.99
N LEU A 8 -0.57 -5.03 14.53
CA LEU A 8 -1.73 -4.87 15.41
C LEU A 8 -1.83 -5.99 16.47
N ALA A 9 -1.42 -7.21 16.12
CA ALA A 9 -1.48 -8.35 17.03
C ALA A 9 -0.44 -8.22 18.15
N GLN A 10 0.80 -7.88 17.79
CA GLN A 10 1.89 -7.60 18.73
C GLN A 10 1.56 -6.41 19.62
N THR A 11 0.97 -5.35 19.06
CA THR A 11 0.53 -4.18 19.82
C THR A 11 -0.56 -4.55 20.85
N ASN A 12 -1.53 -5.38 20.47
CA ASN A 12 -2.60 -5.80 21.36
C ASN A 12 -2.13 -6.76 22.46
N TYR A 13 -1.17 -7.64 22.16
CA TYR A 13 -0.52 -8.45 23.18
C TYR A 13 0.14 -7.59 24.26
N LEU A 14 0.87 -6.54 23.87
CA LEU A 14 1.49 -5.62 24.83
C LEU A 14 0.46 -4.81 25.63
N ARG A 15 -0.66 -4.42 25.02
CA ARG A 15 -1.77 -3.73 25.70
C ARG A 15 -2.43 -4.60 26.75
N GLU A 16 -2.62 -5.88 26.46
CA GLU A 16 -3.19 -6.85 27.41
C GLU A 16 -2.32 -6.99 28.67
N LEU A 17 -0.99 -7.05 28.50
CA LEU A 17 -0.05 -7.16 29.63
C LEU A 17 -0.09 -5.96 30.59
N VAL A 18 -0.61 -4.82 30.16
CA VAL A 18 -0.77 -3.61 30.98
C VAL A 18 -2.24 -3.22 31.18
N GLU A 19 -3.15 -4.16 30.94
CA GLU A 19 -4.60 -4.01 31.15
C GLU A 19 -5.24 -2.86 30.34
N LEU A 20 -4.66 -2.52 29.18
CA LEU A 20 -5.22 -1.55 28.26
C LEU A 20 -6.22 -2.20 27.28
N PRO A 21 -7.27 -1.49 26.86
CA PRO A 21 -8.20 -1.99 25.86
C PRO A 21 -7.49 -2.24 24.52
N PRO A 22 -7.89 -3.29 23.77
CA PRO A 22 -7.28 -3.63 22.48
C PRO A 22 -7.52 -2.54 21.45
N GLU A 23 -6.54 -2.33 20.57
CA GLU A 23 -6.64 -1.43 19.43
C GLU A 23 -7.27 -2.14 18.23
N THR A 24 -8.13 -1.42 17.50
CA THR A 24 -8.87 -1.95 16.35
C THR A 24 -8.30 -1.53 15.00
N SER A 25 -7.33 -0.60 15.00
CA SER A 25 -6.75 -0.02 13.79
C SER A 25 -5.23 0.08 13.89
N SER A 26 -4.52 -0.45 12.90
CA SER A 26 -3.06 -0.30 12.84
C SER A 26 -2.69 1.10 12.35
N LYS A 27 -1.76 1.76 13.06
CA LYS A 27 -1.11 3.00 12.59
C LYS A 27 0.11 2.75 11.69
N VAL A 28 0.56 1.49 11.64
CA VAL A 28 1.65 1.04 10.77
C VAL A 28 1.07 0.51 9.46
N ALA A 29 1.58 1.01 8.34
CA ALA A 29 1.23 0.49 7.03
C ALA A 29 1.83 -0.92 6.87
N VAL A 30 0.97 -1.92 6.67
CA VAL A 30 1.39 -3.33 6.56
C VAL A 30 2.38 -3.49 5.38
N GLU A 31 3.48 -4.21 5.60
CA GLU A 31 4.56 -4.40 4.61
C GLU A 31 4.04 -4.93 3.25
N LYS A 32 2.99 -5.77 3.26
CA LYS A 32 2.32 -6.26 2.05
C LYS A 32 1.66 -5.14 1.24
N ASP A 33 1.03 -4.18 1.90
CA ASP A 33 0.41 -3.04 1.24
C ASP A 33 1.47 -2.08 0.70
N ARG A 34 2.56 -1.89 1.43
CA ARG A 34 3.73 -1.15 0.94
C ARG A 34 4.32 -1.79 -0.34
N ARG A 35 4.46 -3.12 -0.36
CA ARG A 35 4.91 -3.87 -1.55
C ARG A 35 3.93 -3.75 -2.72
N ARG A 36 2.62 -3.86 -2.46
CA ARG A 36 1.57 -3.67 -3.49
C ARG A 36 1.61 -2.27 -4.09
N MET A 37 1.77 -1.23 -3.27
CA MET A 37 1.90 0.16 -3.76
C MET A 37 3.12 0.32 -4.67
N LYS A 38 4.30 -0.18 -4.27
CA LYS A 38 5.51 -0.15 -5.10
C LYS A 38 5.31 -0.88 -6.43
N ALA A 39 4.73 -2.08 -6.42
CA ALA A 39 4.44 -2.83 -7.63
C ALA A 39 3.46 -2.10 -8.56
N ASN A 40 2.43 -1.47 -8.00
CA ASN A 40 1.48 -0.66 -8.78
C ASN A 40 2.14 0.58 -9.39
N GLN A 41 3.06 1.22 -8.68
CA GLN A 41 3.82 2.36 -9.18
C GLN A 41 4.70 1.95 -10.37
N ILE A 42 5.43 0.83 -10.26
CA ILE A 42 6.24 0.27 -11.36
C ILE A 42 5.35 -0.04 -12.55
N ARG A 43 4.23 -0.75 -12.35
CA ARG A 43 3.27 -1.08 -13.43
C ARG A 43 2.75 0.16 -14.14
N ARG A 44 2.39 1.21 -13.39
CA ARG A 44 1.94 2.50 -13.95
C ARG A 44 3.05 3.21 -14.75
N ALA A 45 4.28 3.22 -14.23
CA ALA A 45 5.42 3.82 -14.90
C ALA A 45 5.77 3.09 -16.21
N VAL A 46 5.82 1.76 -16.19
CA VAL A 46 6.07 0.93 -17.37
C VAL A 46 4.97 1.15 -18.43
N LYS A 47 3.69 1.10 -18.04
CA LYS A 47 2.57 1.38 -18.97
C LYS A 47 2.66 2.78 -19.57
N ARG A 48 2.96 3.80 -18.75
CA ARG A 48 3.15 5.17 -19.25
C ARG A 48 4.31 5.25 -20.23
N HIS A 49 5.45 4.63 -19.90
CA HIS A 49 6.62 4.65 -20.76
C HIS A 49 6.34 3.97 -22.10
N SER A 50 5.70 2.79 -22.11
CA SER A 50 5.31 2.11 -23.35
C SER A 50 4.31 2.92 -24.19
N GLN A 51 3.43 3.68 -23.54
CA GLN A 51 2.47 4.56 -24.22
C GLN A 51 3.12 5.83 -24.79
N VAL A 52 4.16 6.36 -24.13
CA VAL A 52 4.92 7.53 -24.60
C VAL A 52 5.89 7.15 -25.71
N SER A 53 6.50 5.97 -25.67
CA SER A 53 7.42 5.47 -26.70
C SER A 53 6.71 4.90 -27.94
N GLY A 54 5.44 4.48 -27.81
CA GLY A 54 4.65 3.79 -28.85
C GLY A 54 3.87 4.69 -29.80
N GLY A 55 4.03 6.01 -29.73
CA GLY A 55 3.42 6.93 -30.68
C GLY A 55 2.17 7.63 -30.16
N ARG A 56 2.12 8.92 -30.46
CA ARG A 56 0.93 9.76 -30.39
C ARG A 56 -0.17 9.16 -31.25
N ARG A 57 -1.05 8.30 -30.69
CA ARG A 57 -2.36 7.91 -31.26
C ARG A 57 -3.05 6.89 -30.35
N SER A 58 -4.02 7.34 -29.56
CA SER A 58 -5.41 6.87 -29.65
C SER A 58 -6.24 7.48 -28.51
N GLY A 59 -7.13 8.38 -28.88
CA GLY A 59 -8.34 8.61 -28.10
C GLY A 59 -9.25 7.37 -28.12
N GLY A 60 -10.19 7.32 -27.17
CA GLY A 60 -11.17 6.24 -27.00
C GLY A 60 -10.60 5.06 -26.20
N ARG A 61 -11.29 4.41 -25.28
CA ARG A 61 -12.71 4.27 -24.89
C ARG A 61 -12.62 3.38 -23.60
N ASN A 62 -13.45 3.43 -22.55
CA ASN A 62 -14.88 3.21 -22.49
C ASN A 62 -15.24 3.28 -20.99
N ASN A 63 -16.04 4.26 -20.55
CA ASN A 63 -16.74 4.18 -19.27
C ASN A 63 -18.10 3.57 -19.57
N ASN A 64 -18.32 2.34 -19.13
CA ASN A 64 -19.66 1.74 -19.08
C ASN A 64 -20.10 1.74 -17.61
N GLY A 65 -21.33 2.18 -17.37
CA GLY A 65 -21.91 2.47 -16.06
C GLY A 65 -22.21 1.29 -15.16
#